data_AF-A0A356BU03-F1
#
_entry.id   AF-A0A356BU03-F1
#
_cell.length_a   1.000
_cell.length_b   1.000
_cell.length_c   1.000
_cell.angle_alpha   90.00
_cell.angle_beta   90.00
_cell.angle_gamma   90.00
#
_symmetry.space_group_name_H-M   'P 1'
#
loop_
_entity.id
_entity.type
_entity.pdbx_description
1 polymer ?
#
loop_
_entity_poly.entity_id
_entity_poly.type
_entity_poly.pdbx_seq_one_letter_code
_entity_poly.pdbx_strand_id
1 'polypeptide(L)'
;MELQKRSYQVLKWTTRILAAAIVIFGLPFYFGYGNPLPFINPEYSIWDNTWLTVLPLMFIGLGLGWKWPKTGGLLITVPILLGFILGLIVRGGMAVHMLIPLIVGTLYMVLGCAKARQ
;
A
#
# COMPACT_ATOMS: atom_id res chain seq x y z
N MET A 1 -0.12 -18.98 -12.18
CA MET A 1 -0.12 -19.79 -10.94
C MET A 1 -1.54 -20.28 -10.71
N GLU A 2 -1.77 -21.58 -10.63
CA GLU A 2 -3.09 -22.13 -10.31
C GLU A 2 -3.16 -22.49 -8.84
N LEU A 3 -4.23 -22.06 -8.18
CA LEU A 3 -4.50 -22.37 -6.79
C LEU A 3 -5.78 -23.20 -6.69
N GLN A 4 -5.82 -24.13 -5.74
CA GLN A 4 -7.07 -24.77 -5.35
C GLN A 4 -8.10 -23.70 -4.99
N LYS A 5 -9.37 -23.91 -5.35
CA LYS A 5 -10.47 -22.96 -5.12
C LYS A 5 -10.52 -22.45 -3.68
N ARG A 6 -10.33 -23.33 -2.69
CA ARG A 6 -10.29 -22.96 -1.26
C ARG A 6 -9.14 -21.99 -0.97
N SER A 7 -7.91 -22.33 -1.37
CA SER A 7 -6.73 -21.48 -1.16
C SER A 7 -6.85 -20.12 -1.85
N TYR A 8 -7.44 -20.09 -3.06
CA TYR A 8 -7.71 -18.83 -3.75
C TYR A 8 -8.70 -17.95 -2.98
N GLN A 9 -9.78 -18.53 -2.42
CA GLN A 9 -10.75 -17.77 -1.61
C GLN A 9 -10.12 -17.25 -0.32
N VAL A 10 -9.30 -18.06 0.35
CA VAL A 10 -8.56 -17.64 1.55
C VAL A 10 -7.64 -16.47 1.21
N LEU A 11 -6.79 -16.60 0.19
CA LEU A 11 -5.91 -15.52 -0.27
C LEU A 11 -6.70 -14.23 -0.58
N LYS A 12 -7.80 -14.36 -1.34
CA LYS A 12 -8.66 -13.23 -1.72
C LYS A 12 -9.23 -12.51 -0.52
N TRP A 13 -9.82 -13.23 0.43
CA TRP A 13 -10.46 -12.62 1.59
C TRP A 13 -9.46 -12.09 2.61
N THR A 14 -8.37 -12.81 2.88
CA THR A 14 -7.29 -12.32 3.74
C THR A 14 -6.73 -11.00 3.19
N THR A 15 -6.43 -10.93 1.89
CA THR A 15 -5.91 -9.69 1.26
C THR A 15 -6.89 -8.52 1.43
N ARG A 16 -8.18 -8.76 1.19
CA ARG A 16 -9.23 -7.73 1.28
C ARG A 16 -9.47 -7.25 2.72
N ILE A 17 -9.46 -8.15 3.69
CA ILE A 17 -9.65 -7.80 5.10
C ILE A 17 -8.46 -6.97 5.60
N LEU A 18 -7.23 -7.38 5.26
CA LEU A 18 -6.03 -6.60 5.60
C LEU A 18 -6.06 -5.22 4.93
N ALA A 19 -6.45 -5.14 3.66
CA ALA A 19 -6.60 -3.87 2.97
C ALA A 19 -7.66 -2.97 3.63
N ALA A 20 -8.81 -3.54 4.02
CA ALA A 20 -9.86 -2.82 4.74
C ALA A 20 -9.35 -2.26 6.06
N ALA A 21 -8.63 -3.06 6.84
CA ALA A 21 -8.05 -2.63 8.10
C ALA A 21 -7.09 -1.44 7.88
N ILE A 22 -6.18 -1.52 6.91
CA ILE A 22 -5.27 -0.42 6.60
C ILE A 22 -6.02 0.85 6.20
N VAL A 23 -7.09 0.75 5.41
CA VAL A 23 -7.89 1.93 5.03
C VAL A 23 -8.62 2.50 6.24
N ILE A 24 -9.33 1.66 7.01
CA ILE A 24 -10.14 2.10 8.15
C ILE A 24 -9.28 2.74 9.23
N PHE A 25 -8.11 2.16 9.52
CA PHE A 25 -7.21 2.70 10.54
C PHE A 25 -6.26 3.75 10.00
N GLY A 26 -5.79 3.66 8.75
CA GLY A 26 -4.78 4.58 8.21
C GLY A 26 -5.36 5.89 7.68
N LEU A 27 -6.54 5.87 7.08
CA LEU A 27 -7.13 7.03 6.42
C LEU A 27 -7.50 8.15 7.43
N PRO A 28 -8.10 7.86 8.60
CA PRO A 28 -8.33 8.88 9.63
C PRO A 28 -7.03 9.53 10.12
N PHE A 29 -5.94 8.76 10.29
CA PHE A 29 -4.64 9.30 10.69
C PHE A 29 -4.03 10.17 9.60
N TYR A 30 -4.15 9.77 8.33
CA TYR A 30 -3.65 10.57 7.21
C TYR A 30 -4.34 11.94 7.11
N PHE A 31 -5.68 11.98 7.23
CA PHE A 31 -6.40 13.25 7.25
C PHE A 31 -6.25 14.03 8.56
N GLY A 32 -5.92 13.33 9.67
CA GLY A 32 -5.66 13.91 10.98
C GLY A 32 -4.36 14.71 11.07
N TYR A 33 -3.43 14.61 10.10
CA TYR A 33 -2.21 15.43 10.04
C TYR A 33 -2.46 16.94 9.87
N GLY A 34 -3.72 17.34 9.66
CA GLY A 34 -4.23 18.70 9.58
C GLY A 34 -3.29 19.85 9.98
N ASN A 35 -2.80 20.53 8.94
CA ASN A 35 -2.30 21.91 8.93
C ASN A 35 -0.83 22.13 9.39
N PRO A 36 0.10 22.49 8.48
CA PRO A 36 -0.13 22.67 7.05
C PRO A 36 -0.49 21.36 6.36
N LEU A 37 -1.20 21.48 5.23
CA LEU A 37 -1.45 20.33 4.37
C LEU A 37 -0.12 19.69 3.95
N PRO A 38 -0.13 18.37 3.71
CA PRO A 38 0.97 17.69 3.03
C PRO A 38 1.48 18.53 1.85
N PHE A 39 2.81 18.64 1.70
CA PHE A 39 3.49 19.37 0.60
C PHE A 39 3.45 20.90 0.62
N ILE A 40 2.72 21.53 1.55
CA ILE A 40 2.70 23.01 1.68
C ILE A 40 3.61 23.48 2.82
N ASN A 41 3.93 22.59 3.78
CA ASN A 41 4.85 22.93 4.86
C ASN A 41 6.31 23.02 4.34
N PRO A 42 6.96 24.20 4.37
CA PRO A 42 8.36 24.34 3.97
C PRO A 42 9.34 23.60 4.90
N GLU A 43 8.90 23.21 6.10
CA GLU A 43 9.71 22.44 7.05
C GLU A 43 9.77 20.94 6.73
N TYR A 44 8.95 20.45 5.80
CA TYR A 44 9.00 19.04 5.42
C TYR A 44 10.24 18.72 4.61
N SER A 45 10.98 17.73 5.12
CA SER A 45 12.12 17.18 4.42
C SER A 45 11.68 16.44 3.15
N ILE A 46 12.65 16.13 2.28
CA ILE A 46 12.42 15.26 1.12
C ILE A 46 11.85 13.91 1.56
N TRP A 47 12.29 13.41 2.73
CA TRP A 47 11.79 12.18 3.32
C TRP A 47 10.31 12.25 3.68
N ASP A 48 9.87 13.33 4.34
CA ASP A 48 8.46 13.51 4.74
C ASP A 48 7.56 13.62 3.51
N ASN A 49 7.96 14.45 2.55
CA ASN A 49 7.23 14.64 1.29
C ASN A 49 7.16 13.36 0.45
N THR A 50 8.15 12.48 0.55
CA THR A 50 8.11 11.18 -0.12
C THR A 50 6.96 10.32 0.42
N TRP A 51 6.88 10.14 1.74
CA TRP A 51 5.82 9.30 2.32
C TRP A 51 4.43 9.91 2.20
N LEU A 52 4.34 11.23 2.32
CA LEU A 52 3.09 11.95 2.07
C LEU A 52 2.59 11.71 0.64
N THR A 53 3.48 11.55 -0.35
CA THR A 53 3.12 11.22 -1.74
C THR A 53 2.72 9.75 -1.89
N VAL A 54 3.41 8.84 -1.21
CA VAL A 54 3.14 7.40 -1.25
C VAL A 54 1.78 7.06 -0.67
N LEU A 55 1.36 7.73 0.41
CA LEU A 55 0.14 7.42 1.15
C LEU A 55 -1.15 7.49 0.29
N PRO A 56 -1.44 8.57 -0.45
CA PRO A 56 -2.59 8.63 -1.36
C PRO A 56 -2.61 7.51 -2.40
N LEU A 57 -1.46 7.25 -3.05
CA LEU A 57 -1.34 6.19 -4.05
C LEU A 57 -1.61 4.82 -3.45
N MET A 58 -1.06 4.57 -2.25
CA MET A 58 -1.32 3.36 -1.48
C MET A 58 -2.81 3.22 -1.15
N PHE A 59 -3.48 4.24 -0.61
CA PHE A 59 -4.91 4.17 -0.27
C PHE A 59 -5.79 3.93 -1.50
N ILE A 60 -5.52 4.62 -2.61
CA ILE A 60 -6.20 4.37 -3.89
C ILE A 60 -5.95 2.92 -4.32
N GLY A 61 -4.71 2.43 -4.21
CA GLY A 61 -4.35 1.06 -4.57
C GLY A 61 -5.07 0.01 -3.72
N LEU A 62 -5.20 0.25 -2.42
CA LEU A 62 -5.95 -0.63 -1.50
C LEU A 62 -7.43 -0.71 -1.88
N GLY A 63 -8.06 0.42 -2.20
CA GLY A 63 -9.45 0.44 -2.69
C GLY A 63 -9.60 -0.21 -4.07
N LEU A 64 -8.75 0.15 -5.02
CA LEU A 64 -8.78 -0.34 -6.40
C LEU A 64 -8.52 -1.86 -6.49
N GLY A 65 -7.64 -2.36 -5.62
CA GLY A 65 -7.26 -3.78 -5.52
C GLY A 65 -8.43 -4.72 -5.25
N TRP A 66 -9.55 -4.23 -4.70
CA TRP A 66 -10.76 -5.04 -4.55
C TRP A 66 -11.30 -5.55 -5.88
N LYS A 67 -11.35 -4.68 -6.89
CA LYS A 67 -11.89 -4.99 -8.23
C LYS A 67 -10.78 -5.42 -9.18
N TRP A 68 -9.62 -4.77 -9.11
CA TRP A 68 -8.47 -5.03 -9.97
C TRP A 68 -7.22 -5.33 -9.14
N PRO A 69 -7.07 -6.56 -8.60
CA PRO A 69 -5.99 -6.93 -7.68
C PRO A 69 -4.59 -6.60 -8.22
N LYS A 70 -4.30 -6.90 -9.48
CA LYS A 70 -2.99 -6.64 -10.09
C LYS A 70 -2.66 -5.15 -10.12
N THR A 71 -3.60 -4.33 -10.57
CA THR A 71 -3.42 -2.86 -10.67
C THR A 71 -3.31 -2.23 -9.29
N GLY A 72 -4.18 -2.61 -8.35
CA GLY A 72 -4.12 -2.13 -6.97
C GLY A 72 -2.82 -2.53 -6.28
N GLY A 73 -2.38 -3.77 -6.44
CA GLY A 73 -1.11 -4.27 -5.92
C GLY A 73 0.10 -3.51 -6.44
N LEU A 74 0.13 -3.18 -7.73
CA LEU A 74 1.20 -2.35 -8.32
C LEU A 74 1.19 -0.92 -7.75
N LEU A 75 0.01 -0.31 -7.62
CA LEU A 75 -0.16 1.05 -7.09
C LEU A 75 0.21 1.17 -5.61
N ILE A 76 0.24 0.05 -4.87
CA ILE A 76 0.75 -0.01 -3.50
C ILE A 76 2.26 -0.29 -3.50
N THR A 77 2.66 -1.36 -4.17
CA THR A 77 4.01 -1.92 -4.05
C THR A 77 5.07 -1.00 -4.65
N VAL A 78 4.84 -0.49 -5.86
CA VAL A 78 5.84 0.33 -6.57
C VAL A 78 6.12 1.62 -5.81
N PRO A 79 5.12 2.43 -5.39
CA PRO A 79 5.39 3.63 -4.62
C PRO A 79 6.09 3.37 -3.29
N ILE A 80 5.73 2.31 -2.57
CA ILE A 80 6.38 1.99 -1.29
C ILE A 80 7.85 1.59 -1.50
N LEU A 81 8.15 0.77 -2.52
CA LEU A 81 9.53 0.42 -2.85
C LEU A 81 10.35 1.65 -3.25
N LEU A 82 9.78 2.56 -4.05
CA LEU A 82 10.42 3.83 -4.39
C LEU A 82 10.65 4.69 -3.14
N GLY A 83 9.69 4.75 -2.22
CA GLY A 83 9.83 5.44 -0.94
C GLY A 83 10.98 4.88 -0.09
N PHE A 84 11.12 3.55 -0.03
CA PHE A 84 12.26 2.92 0.64
C PHE A 84 13.60 3.23 -0.04
N ILE A 85 13.68 3.18 -1.37
CA ILE A 85 14.90 3.55 -2.11
C ILE A 85 15.29 5.00 -1.84
N LEU A 86 14.35 5.94 -1.91
CA LEU A 86 14.59 7.35 -1.61
C LEU A 86 15.03 7.54 -0.15
N GLY A 87 14.44 6.80 0.80
CA GLY A 87 14.85 6.79 2.20
C GLY A 87 16.30 6.44 2.43
N LEU A 88 16.79 5.42 1.72
CA LEU A 88 18.19 5.03 1.78
C LEU A 88 19.11 6.11 1.19
N ILE A 89 18.70 6.75 0.10
CA ILE A 89 19.47 7.83 -0.56
C ILE A 89 19.59 9.05 0.36
N VAL A 90 18.48 9.50 0.95
CA VAL A 90 18.45 10.71 1.79
C VAL A 90 18.79 10.43 3.26
N ARG A 91 19.11 9.18 3.60
CA ARG A 91 19.36 8.71 4.98
C ARG A 91 18.24 9.04 5.96
N GLY A 92 16.98 9.01 5.49
CA GLY A 92 15.77 9.33 6.26
C GLY A 92 15.32 8.24 7.24
N GLY A 93 16.04 7.10 7.28
CA GLY A 93 15.68 5.93 8.07
C GLY A 93 14.77 4.94 7.33
N MET A 94 14.23 3.95 8.05
CA MET A 94 13.30 2.97 7.51
C MET A 94 11.90 3.20 8.06
N ALA A 95 10.93 3.45 7.17
CA ALA A 95 9.51 3.52 7.52
C ALA A 95 8.93 2.11 7.75
N VAL A 96 9.26 1.49 8.88
CA VAL A 96 8.88 0.10 9.20
C VAL A 96 7.37 -0.13 9.11
N HIS A 97 6.56 0.89 9.45
CA HIS A 97 5.10 0.82 9.36
C HIS A 97 4.59 0.60 7.91
N MET A 98 5.39 0.90 6.89
CA MET A 98 5.04 0.68 5.48
C MET A 98 5.27 -0.77 5.01
N LEU A 99 5.89 -1.63 5.84
CA LEU A 99 6.05 -3.05 5.53
C LEU A 99 4.71 -3.78 5.48
N ILE A 100 3.75 -3.41 6.33
CA ILE A 100 2.42 -4.04 6.36
C ILE A 100 1.67 -3.76 5.03
N PRO A 101 1.53 -2.48 4.58
CA PRO A 101 1.01 -2.19 3.26
C PRO A 101 1.78 -2.84 2.11
N LEU A 102 3.11 -2.95 2.19
CA LEU A 102 3.92 -3.63 1.18
C LEU A 102 3.56 -5.12 1.04
N ILE A 103 3.37 -5.81 2.17
CA ILE A 103 2.91 -7.20 2.19
C ILE A 103 1.54 -7.31 1.53
N VAL A 104 0.60 -6.42 1.86
CA VAL A 104 -0.75 -6.41 1.26
C VAL A 104 -0.70 -6.11 -0.24
N GLY A 105 0.12 -5.17 -0.69
CA GLY A 105 0.35 -4.89 -2.11
C GLY A 105 0.88 -6.12 -2.86
N THR A 106 1.81 -6.85 -2.24
CA THR A 106 2.35 -8.10 -2.78
C THR A 106 1.27 -9.19 -2.85
N LEU A 107 0.45 -9.36 -1.81
CA LEU A 107 -0.67 -10.29 -1.82
C LEU A 107 -1.68 -9.97 -2.93
N TYR A 108 -1.96 -8.69 -3.19
CA TYR A 108 -2.80 -8.25 -4.31
C TYR A 108 -2.19 -8.61 -5.67
N MET A 109 -0.87 -8.46 -5.84
CA MET A 109 -0.19 -8.90 -7.07
C MET A 109 -0.27 -10.41 -7.25
N VAL A 110 -0.02 -11.19 -6.19
CA VAL A 110 -0.13 -12.65 -6.22
C VAL A 110 -1.56 -13.06 -6.58
N LEU A 111 -2.56 -12.46 -5.94
CA LEU A 111 -3.98 -12.69 -6.23
C LEU A 111 -4.32 -12.33 -7.69
N GLY A 112 -3.79 -11.23 -8.21
CA GLY A 112 -4.01 -10.79 -9.59
C GLY A 112 -3.35 -11.69 -10.65
N CYS A 113 -2.29 -12.41 -10.29
CA CYS A 113 -1.60 -13.38 -11.15
C CYS A 113 -2.11 -14.83 -10.97
N ALA A 114 -2.85 -15.10 -9.89
CA ALA A 114 -3.39 -16.41 -9.58
C ALA A 114 -4.70 -16.68 -10.35
N LYS A 115 -4.90 -17.93 -10.76
CA LYS A 115 -6.18 -18.42 -11.29
C LYS A 115 -6.72 -19.50 -10.35
N ALA A 116 -8.04 -19.51 -10.15
CA ALA A 116 -8.70 -20.57 -9.41
C ALA A 116 -8.80 -21.81 -10.31
N ARG A 117 -8.23 -22.93 -9.86
CA ARG A 117 -8.43 -24.24 -10.48
C ARG A 117 -9.85 -24.71 -10.16
N GLN A 118 -10.61 -25.06 -11.21
CA GLN A 118 -11.98 -25.54 -11.11
C GLN A 118 -12.07 -26.84 -10.34
#